data_AF-A0A7Y0N2X1-F1
#
_entry.id   AF-A0A7Y0N2X1-F1
#
_cell.length_a   1.000
_cell.length_b   1.000
_cell.length_c   1.000
_cell.angle_alpha   90.00
_cell.angle_beta   90.00
_cell.angle_gamma   90.00
#
_symmetry.space_group_name_H-M   'P 1'
#
loop_
_entity.id
_entity.type
_entity.pdbx_description
1 polymer ?
#
loop_
_entity_poly.entity_id
_entity_poly.type
_entity_poly.pdbx_seq_one_letter_code
_entity_poly.pdbx_strand_id
1 'polypeptide(L)'
;NTGMALIETGITWFWPTWRFKTLIVEKDIHALKEKGAEGKGVLLCCVHALNLEITARAFAVLGVAGYGAFRPHNNPAYNFIQYWGRTHNGNKLIDRKDVKKMIRVLRSGERLFYLPDHDYGRNKSVFVPFFAIDDACTT
;
A
#
# COMPACT_ATOMS: atom_id res chain seq x y z
N ASN A 1 3.54 20.61 -1.48
CA ASN A 1 3.30 19.21 -1.06
C ASN A 1 4.00 18.18 -1.96
N THR A 2 3.90 18.26 -3.29
CA THR A 2 4.55 17.28 -4.20
C THR A 2 6.07 17.17 -4.05
N GLY A 3 6.79 18.29 -3.87
CA GLY A 3 8.24 18.24 -3.63
C GLY A 3 8.62 17.52 -2.33
N MET A 4 7.78 17.65 -1.29
CA MET A 4 7.97 16.93 -0.03
C MET A 4 7.80 15.43 -0.21
N ALA A 5 6.81 14.99 -1.00
CA ALA A 5 6.56 13.57 -1.30
C ALA A 5 7.78 12.87 -1.94
N LEU A 6 8.53 13.58 -2.78
CA LEU A 6 9.79 13.08 -3.36
C LEU A 6 10.86 12.86 -2.28
N ILE A 7 11.01 13.82 -1.37
CA ILE A 7 11.95 13.71 -0.24
C ILE A 7 11.52 12.58 0.71
N GLU A 8 10.23 12.49 1.01
CA GLU A 8 9.62 11.42 1.82
C GLU A 8 9.85 10.03 1.21
N THR A 9 9.81 9.91 -0.12
CA THR A 9 10.15 8.68 -0.83
C THR A 9 11.63 8.33 -0.62
N GLY A 10 12.53 9.31 -0.70
CA GLY A 10 13.95 9.13 -0.40
C GLY A 10 14.22 8.69 1.05
N ILE A 11 13.55 9.33 2.02
CA ILE A 11 13.58 8.92 3.43
C ILE A 11 13.10 7.47 3.56
N THR A 12 11.96 7.16 2.95
CA THR A 12 11.32 5.84 3.03
C THR A 12 12.20 4.76 2.42
N TRP A 13 12.84 4.97 1.29
CA TRP A 13 13.59 3.88 0.66
C TRP A 13 14.99 3.74 1.22
N PHE A 14 15.65 4.85 1.60
CA PHE A 14 17.09 4.80 1.87
C PHE A 14 17.50 5.03 3.32
N TRP A 15 16.64 5.58 4.19
CA TRP A 15 17.04 5.72 5.59
C TRP A 15 17.14 4.37 6.30
N PRO A 16 18.03 4.22 7.27
CA PRO A 16 18.04 3.04 8.13
C PRO A 16 16.82 3.03 9.07
N THR A 17 16.35 1.84 9.43
CA THR A 17 15.12 1.67 10.20
C THR A 17 15.16 2.34 11.58
N TRP A 18 16.31 2.37 12.25
CA TRP A 18 16.46 3.05 13.55
C TRP A 18 16.16 4.55 13.45
N ARG A 19 16.48 5.18 12.32
CA ARG A 19 16.23 6.61 12.09
C ARG A 19 14.79 6.85 11.65
N PHE A 20 14.27 5.98 10.78
CA PHE A 20 12.89 6.10 10.29
C PHE A 20 11.87 5.92 11.42
N LYS A 21 12.12 4.99 12.35
CA LYS A 21 11.20 4.67 13.46
C LYS A 21 10.91 5.88 14.36
N THR A 22 11.84 6.83 14.49
CA THR A 22 11.62 8.03 15.31
C THR A 22 10.60 9.00 14.73
N LEU A 23 10.25 8.86 13.45
CA LEU A 23 9.23 9.66 12.77
C LEU A 23 7.81 9.09 12.91
N ILE A 24 7.68 7.85 13.41
CA ILE A 24 6.40 7.12 13.41
C ILE A 24 5.65 7.38 14.71
N VAL A 25 4.38 7.75 14.58
CA VAL A 25 3.43 7.74 15.68
C VAL A 25 2.34 6.71 15.35
N GLU A 26 2.26 5.66 16.16
CA GLU A 26 1.23 4.63 16.04
C GLU A 26 -0.12 5.19 16.50
N LYS A 27 -1.16 5.03 15.68
CA LYS A 27 -2.56 5.34 16.03
C LYS A 27 -3.47 4.25 15.47
N ASP A 28 -4.39 3.75 16.29
CA ASP A 28 -5.51 2.89 15.90
C ASP A 28 -5.17 1.59 15.12
N ILE A 29 -3.98 1.01 15.30
CA ILE A 29 -3.61 -0.25 14.60
C ILE A 29 -4.02 -1.52 15.36
N HIS A 30 -4.72 -1.40 16.49
CA HIS A 30 -5.11 -2.54 17.34
C HIS A 30 -5.91 -3.58 16.57
N ALA A 31 -6.89 -3.15 15.77
CA ALA A 31 -7.70 -4.05 14.95
C ALA A 31 -6.84 -4.85 13.96
N LEU A 32 -5.79 -4.25 13.39
CA LEU A 32 -4.88 -4.94 12.48
C LEU A 32 -4.06 -6.02 13.18
N LYS A 33 -3.61 -5.74 14.41
CA LYS A 33 -2.87 -6.70 15.24
C LYS A 33 -3.78 -7.85 15.68
N GLU A 34 -4.98 -7.55 16.16
CA GLU A 34 -5.98 -8.52 16.60
C GLU A 34 -6.40 -9.47 15.46
N LYS A 35 -6.77 -8.92 14.29
CA LYS A 35 -7.20 -9.76 13.16
C LYS A 35 -6.06 -10.62 12.62
N GLY A 36 -4.83 -10.13 12.68
CA GLY A 36 -3.65 -10.94 12.40
C GLY A 36 -3.47 -12.10 13.38
N ALA A 37 -3.68 -11.88 14.68
CA ALA A 37 -3.64 -12.94 15.70
C ALA A 37 -4.75 -13.98 15.53
N GLU A 38 -5.92 -13.56 15.03
CA GLU A 38 -7.03 -14.45 14.68
C GLU A 38 -6.84 -15.21 13.35
N GLY A 39 -5.74 -14.96 12.62
CA GLY A 39 -5.52 -15.53 11.29
C GLY A 39 -6.51 -15.04 10.24
N LYS A 40 -7.11 -13.85 10.43
CA LYS A 40 -8.07 -13.24 9.51
C LYS A 40 -7.37 -12.20 8.62
N GLY A 41 -7.49 -12.38 7.31
CA GLY A 41 -6.91 -11.45 6.35
C GLY A 41 -7.59 -10.09 6.42
N VAL A 42 -6.82 -9.04 6.14
CA VAL A 42 -7.29 -7.66 6.17
C VAL A 42 -7.07 -7.00 4.81
N LEU A 43 -8.14 -6.54 4.19
CA LEU A 43 -8.06 -5.65 3.03
C LEU A 43 -7.96 -4.20 3.53
N LEU A 44 -6.81 -3.59 3.32
CA LEU A 44 -6.55 -2.19 3.62
C LEU A 44 -6.87 -1.36 2.38
N CYS A 45 -8.02 -0.72 2.38
CA CYS A 45 -8.40 0.24 1.34
C CYS A 45 -7.73 1.58 1.64
N CYS A 46 -6.79 1.97 0.79
CA CYS A 46 -6.06 3.23 0.88
C CYS A 46 -6.36 4.09 -0.35
N VAL A 47 -5.99 5.37 -0.31
CA VAL A 47 -6.03 6.25 -1.49
C VAL A 47 -4.60 6.63 -1.89
N HIS A 48 -4.40 7.07 -3.14
CA HIS A 48 -3.13 7.63 -3.62
C HIS A 48 -2.87 8.99 -2.98
N ALA A 49 -2.49 8.97 -1.70
CA ALA A 49 -1.99 10.12 -0.98
C ALA A 49 -0.48 10.26 -1.17
N LEU A 50 0.02 11.50 -1.07
CA LEU A 50 1.44 11.82 -1.28
C LEU A 50 2.38 11.09 -0.30
N ASN A 51 1.90 10.71 0.88
CA ASN A 51 2.64 10.01 1.93
C ASN A 51 2.55 8.47 1.83
N LEU A 52 2.11 7.92 0.70
CA LEU A 52 1.90 6.48 0.50
C LEU A 52 3.14 5.65 0.85
N GLU A 53 4.31 6.07 0.36
CA GLU A 53 5.57 5.34 0.57
C GLU A 53 5.94 5.29 2.06
N ILE A 54 5.87 6.42 2.77
CA ILE A 54 6.09 6.47 4.22
C ILE A 54 5.13 5.54 4.95
N THR A 55 3.85 5.59 4.58
CA THR A 55 2.80 4.79 5.25
C THR A 55 3.08 3.30 5.08
N ALA A 56 3.40 2.85 3.86
CA ALA A 56 3.75 1.46 3.60
C ALA A 56 4.96 1.00 4.45
N ARG A 57 6.03 1.80 4.54
CA ARG A 57 7.18 1.45 5.39
C ARG A 57 6.84 1.49 6.87
N ALA A 58 6.04 2.46 7.33
CA ALA A 58 5.64 2.56 8.72
C ALA A 58 4.88 1.30 9.18
N PHE A 59 3.98 0.78 8.35
CA PHE A 59 3.28 -0.48 8.65
C PHE A 59 4.26 -1.64 8.84
N ALA A 60 5.26 -1.76 7.97
CA ALA A 60 6.28 -2.79 8.11
C ALA A 60 7.09 -2.66 9.41
N VAL A 61 7.51 -1.44 9.74
CA VAL A 61 8.28 -1.14 10.98
C VAL A 61 7.45 -1.35 12.24
N LEU A 62 6.14 -1.13 12.19
CA LEU A 62 5.19 -1.37 13.30
C LEU A 62 4.80 -2.85 13.44
N GLY A 63 5.40 -3.76 12.66
CA GLY A 63 5.11 -5.20 12.71
C GLY A 63 3.76 -5.56 12.05
N VAL A 64 3.18 -4.64 11.27
CA VAL A 64 1.93 -4.84 10.54
C VAL A 64 2.14 -4.87 9.02
N ALA A 65 3.28 -5.42 8.58
CA ALA A 65 3.60 -5.60 7.16
C ALA A 65 2.51 -6.38 6.41
N GLY A 66 2.52 -6.23 5.08
CA GLY A 66 1.57 -6.91 4.20
C GLY A 66 1.98 -6.91 2.73
N TYR A 67 1.01 -7.20 1.88
CA TYR A 67 1.17 -7.27 0.43
C TYR A 67 0.59 -6.02 -0.23
N GLY A 68 1.34 -5.35 -1.09
CA GLY A 68 0.85 -4.24 -1.91
C GLY A 68 0.58 -4.65 -3.35
N ALA A 69 -0.49 -4.14 -3.95
CA ALA A 69 -0.68 -4.25 -5.39
C ALA A 69 0.41 -3.44 -6.13
N PHE A 70 1.02 -4.04 -7.14
CA PHE A 70 2.19 -3.50 -7.83
C PHE A 70 2.05 -3.59 -9.34
N ARG A 71 2.49 -2.53 -10.01
CA ARG A 71 2.73 -2.52 -11.46
C ARG A 71 4.20 -2.20 -11.65
N PRO A 72 4.98 -3.08 -12.31
CA PRO A 72 6.34 -2.77 -12.66
C PRO A 72 6.45 -1.46 -13.44
N HIS A 73 7.46 -0.66 -13.09
CA HIS A 73 7.74 0.57 -13.82
C HIS A 73 8.38 0.25 -15.17
N ASN A 74 8.08 1.04 -16.21
CA ASN A 74 8.57 0.78 -17.57
C ASN A 74 10.10 0.88 -17.67
N ASN A 75 10.72 1.77 -16.90
CA ASN A 75 12.18 1.85 -16.78
C ASN A 75 12.68 0.79 -15.77
N PRO A 76 13.53 -0.17 -16.19
CA PRO A 76 13.99 -1.27 -15.34
C PRO A 76 14.87 -0.82 -14.17
N ALA A 77 15.70 0.22 -14.35
CA ALA A 77 16.54 0.75 -13.28
C ALA A 77 15.69 1.37 -12.16
N TYR A 78 14.70 2.19 -12.55
CA TYR A 78 13.76 2.75 -11.57
C TYR A 78 12.89 1.66 -10.93
N ASN A 79 12.46 0.67 -11.70
CA ASN A 79 11.70 -0.47 -11.19
C ASN A 79 12.48 -1.23 -10.10
N PHE A 80 13.78 -1.45 -10.30
CA PHE A 80 14.64 -2.10 -9.31
C PHE A 80 14.68 -1.30 -8.00
N ILE A 81 14.91 0.02 -8.08
CA ILE A 81 14.97 0.90 -6.91
C ILE A 81 13.62 0.92 -6.17
N GLN A 82 12.52 1.11 -6.91
CA GLN A 82 11.18 1.16 -6.33
C GLN A 82 10.78 -0.18 -5.69
N TYR A 83 11.06 -1.30 -6.36
CA TYR A 83 10.77 -2.63 -5.83
C TYR A 83 11.54 -2.85 -4.54
N TRP A 84 12.85 -2.60 -4.55
CA TRP A 84 13.70 -2.72 -3.36
C TRP A 84 13.18 -1.83 -2.22
N GLY A 85 12.94 -0.54 -2.48
CA GLY A 85 12.42 0.43 -1.53
C GLY A 85 11.11 0.02 -0.86
N ARG A 86 10.23 -0.66 -1.61
CA ARG A 86 8.96 -1.17 -1.10
C ARG A 86 9.07 -2.50 -0.37
N THR A 87 10.07 -3.34 -0.64
CA THR A 87 10.13 -4.71 -0.07
C THR A 87 11.20 -4.93 1.01
N HIS A 88 12.25 -4.12 1.07
CA HIS A 88 13.40 -4.39 1.93
C HIS A 88 13.12 -4.36 3.45
N ASN A 89 11.93 -3.91 3.86
CA ASN A 89 11.49 -3.86 5.26
C ASN A 89 10.42 -4.92 5.61
N GLY A 90 10.13 -5.89 4.73
CA GLY A 90 9.23 -7.01 5.00
C GLY A 90 7.88 -6.96 4.28
N ASN A 91 7.52 -5.82 3.69
CA ASN A 91 6.38 -5.77 2.77
C ASN A 91 6.67 -6.60 1.52
N LYS A 92 5.60 -7.11 0.92
CA LYS A 92 5.65 -7.91 -0.31
C LYS A 92 4.80 -7.25 -1.38
N LEU A 93 5.02 -7.62 -2.63
CA LEU A 93 4.30 -7.07 -3.77
C LEU A 93 3.61 -8.17 -4.57
N ILE A 94 2.41 -7.86 -5.08
CA ILE A 94 1.62 -8.74 -5.96
C ILE A 94 1.35 -7.96 -7.23
N ASP A 95 1.54 -8.59 -8.40
CA ASP A 95 1.15 -7.96 -9.65
C ASP A 95 -0.34 -7.58 -9.60
N ARG A 96 -0.66 -6.33 -9.93
CA ARG A 96 -2.02 -5.81 -9.89
C ARG A 96 -3.04 -6.62 -10.73
N LYS A 97 -2.57 -7.41 -11.71
CA LYS A 97 -3.40 -8.28 -12.54
C LYS A 97 -3.70 -9.63 -11.88
N ASP A 98 -2.95 -10.03 -10.85
CA ASP A 98 -3.10 -11.33 -10.17
C ASP A 98 -4.10 -11.27 -9.01
N VAL A 99 -5.36 -11.04 -9.35
CA VAL A 99 -6.48 -10.99 -8.39
C VAL A 99 -6.63 -12.32 -7.64
N LYS A 100 -6.34 -13.45 -8.29
CA LYS A 100 -6.41 -14.78 -7.64
C LYS A 100 -5.41 -14.91 -6.51
N LYS A 101 -4.20 -14.37 -6.66
CA LYS A 101 -3.19 -14.35 -5.60
C LYS A 101 -3.57 -13.37 -4.48
N MET A 102 -4.12 -12.21 -4.81
CA MET A 102 -4.66 -11.28 -3.81
C MET A 102 -5.71 -11.94 -2.91
N ILE A 103 -6.68 -12.65 -3.50
CA ILE A 103 -7.70 -13.40 -2.75
C ILE A 103 -7.06 -14.50 -1.89
N ARG A 104 -6.07 -15.22 -2.41
CA ARG A 104 -5.36 -16.27 -1.65
C ARG A 104 -4.62 -15.71 -0.44
N VAL A 105 -3.97 -14.56 -0.59
CA VAL A 105 -3.29 -13.85 0.52
C VAL A 105 -4.30 -13.47 1.61
N LEU A 106 -5.43 -12.87 1.24
CA LEU A 106 -6.48 -12.57 2.22
C LEU A 106 -7.01 -13.83 2.92
N ARG A 107 -7.23 -14.91 2.18
CA ARG A 107 -7.67 -16.20 2.74
C ARG A 107 -6.65 -16.87 3.66
N SER A 108 -5.36 -16.55 3.51
CA SER A 108 -4.30 -17.08 4.37
C SER A 108 -4.06 -16.25 5.63
N GLY A 109 -4.93 -15.29 5.95
CA GLY A 109 -4.79 -14.45 7.14
C GLY A 109 -3.90 -13.21 6.95
N GLU A 110 -3.43 -12.95 5.74
CA GLU A 110 -2.46 -11.88 5.45
C GLU A 110 -3.15 -10.54 5.14
N ARG A 111 -2.37 -9.47 5.21
CA ARG A 111 -2.84 -8.10 4.91
C ARG A 111 -2.57 -7.74 3.45
N LEU A 112 -3.53 -7.08 2.81
CA LEU A 112 -3.42 -6.59 1.43
C LEU A 112 -3.72 -5.10 1.36
N PHE A 113 -2.76 -4.29 0.93
CA PHE A 113 -2.94 -2.88 0.60
C PHE A 113 -3.50 -2.76 -0.82
N TYR A 114 -4.68 -2.16 -0.94
CA TYR A 114 -5.37 -1.93 -2.20
C TYR A 114 -5.81 -0.47 -2.31
N LEU A 115 -5.54 0.14 -3.47
CA LEU A 115 -5.83 1.55 -3.73
C LEU A 115 -6.87 1.66 -4.86
N PRO A 116 -8.18 1.75 -4.55
CA PRO A 116 -9.27 1.70 -5.53
C PRO A 116 -9.64 3.07 -6.14
N ASP A 117 -8.81 4.10 -5.95
CA ASP A 117 -9.11 5.48 -6.35
C ASP A 117 -8.58 5.86 -7.76
N HIS A 118 -8.11 4.88 -8.53
CA HIS A 118 -7.79 5.07 -9.94
C HIS A 118 -8.87 4.46 -10.85
N ASP A 119 -9.04 4.98 -12.07
CA ASP A 119 -9.91 4.38 -13.07
C ASP A 119 -9.18 3.25 -13.81
N TYR A 120 -9.71 2.02 -13.77
CA TYR A 120 -9.20 0.88 -14.53
C TYR A 120 -9.97 0.62 -15.84
N GLY A 121 -10.82 1.56 -16.24
CA GLY A 121 -11.69 1.55 -17.40
C GLY A 121 -13.10 1.04 -17.08
N ARG A 122 -14.07 1.41 -17.92
CA ARG A 122 -15.52 1.16 -17.72
C ARG A 122 -15.92 -0.26 -17.28
N ASN A 123 -15.21 -1.29 -17.72
CA ASN A 123 -15.53 -2.69 -17.40
C ASN A 123 -14.96 -3.17 -16.05
N LYS A 124 -14.24 -2.31 -15.33
CA LYS A 124 -13.51 -2.61 -14.09
C LYS A 124 -13.66 -1.51 -13.05
N SER A 125 -14.72 -0.71 -13.19
CA SER A 125 -15.01 0.42 -12.32
C SER A 125 -16.49 0.40 -11.94
N VAL A 126 -16.79 0.82 -10.73
CA VAL A 126 -18.13 1.09 -10.23
C VAL A 126 -18.34 2.59 -10.22
N PHE A 127 -19.51 3.04 -10.70
CA PHE A 127 -19.89 4.45 -10.68
C PHE A 127 -20.74 4.71 -9.44
N VAL A 128 -20.27 5.62 -8.58
CA VAL A 128 -20.93 5.96 -7.31
C VAL A 128 -20.85 7.47 -7.06
N PRO A 129 -21.75 8.03 -6.24
CA PRO A 129 -21.69 9.44 -5.88
C PRO A 129 -20.41 9.78 -5.11
N PHE A 130 -19.65 10.78 -5.59
CA PHE A 130 -18.44 11.27 -4.94
C PHE A 130 -18.21 12.76 -5.24
N PHE A 131 -17.97 13.57 -4.19
CA PHE A 131 -17.76 15.03 -4.29
C PHE A 131 -18.71 15.76 -5.26
N ALA A 132 -20.01 15.64 -5.02
CA ALA A 132 -21.07 16.28 -5.82
C ALA A 132 -21.14 15.84 -7.30
N ILE A 133 -20.51 14.72 -7.65
CA ILE A 133 -20.67 14.02 -8.93
C ILE A 133 -21.41 12.72 -8.67
N ASP A 134 -22.58 12.53 -9.28
CA ASP A 134 -23.45 11.37 -9.03
C ASP A 134 -22.86 10.04 -9.53
N ASP A 135 -22.16 10.07 -10.67
CA ASP A 135 -21.52 8.91 -11.29
C ASP A 135 -19.99 9.11 -11.39
N ALA A 136 -19.32 9.20 -10.25
CA ALA A 136 -17.87 9.22 -10.21
C ALA A 136 -17.30 7.81 -10.37
N CYS A 137 -16.29 7.66 -11.23
CA CYS A 137 -15.60 6.40 -11.41
C CYS A 137 -14.76 6.03 -10.18
N THR A 138 -15.05 4.88 -9.58
CA THR A 138 -14.29 4.28 -8.47
C THR A 138 -13.98 2.81 -8.81
N THR A 139 -12.89 2.21 -8.33
CA THR A 139 -12.57 0.80 -8.60
C THR A 139 -13.31 -0.15 -7.67
#